data_AF-G4ZHK4-F1
#
_entry.id   AF-G4ZHK4-F1
#
_cell.length_a   1.000
_cell.length_b   1.000
_cell.length_c   1.000
_cell.angle_alpha   90.00
_cell.angle_beta   90.00
_cell.angle_gamma   90.00
#
_symmetry.space_group_name_H-M   'P 1'
#
loop_
_entity.id
_entity.type
_entity.pdbx_description
1 polymer ?
#
loop_
_entity_poly.entity_id
_entity_poly.type
_entity_poly.pdbx_seq_one_letter_code
_entity_poly.pdbx_strand_id
1 'polypeptide(L)'
;VPWSDVRLDVQFVMRMDHGYEEALDILRQDRPAHQYFLKPWLLEMLVKMMYHGTLDDTPWTRYVPETFYKMAEVTLQGRLRSGMYPEEFLPLRNLAEDATAEMEIVEVDDSSE
;
A
#
# COMPACT_ATOMS: atom_id res chain seq x y z
N VAL A 1 -1.37 -15.18 -5.13
CA VAL A 1 -1.08 -13.73 -5.28
C VAL A 1 0.39 -13.54 -5.65
N PRO A 2 0.70 -13.04 -6.86
CA PRO A 2 2.05 -12.66 -7.25
C PRO A 2 2.66 -11.60 -6.31
N TRP A 3 3.97 -11.69 -6.05
CA TRP A 3 4.66 -10.73 -5.17
C TRP A 3 4.59 -9.29 -5.67
N SER A 4 4.55 -9.09 -7.00
CA SER A 4 4.38 -7.77 -7.63
C SER A 4 3.08 -7.08 -7.25
N ASP A 5 2.06 -7.85 -6.91
CA ASP A 5 0.70 -7.34 -6.69
C ASP A 5 0.48 -7.02 -5.21
N VAL A 6 1.35 -7.53 -4.33
CA VAL A 6 1.34 -7.23 -2.90
C VAL A 6 1.77 -5.79 -2.67
N ARG A 7 0.97 -5.02 -1.94
CA ARG A 7 1.26 -3.62 -1.59
C ARG A 7 2.62 -3.50 -0.89
N LEU A 8 3.36 -2.44 -1.20
CA LEU A 8 4.77 -2.32 -0.79
C LEU A 8 4.97 -2.36 0.74
N ASP A 9 4.11 -1.72 1.52
CA ASP A 9 4.20 -1.78 2.99
C ASP A 9 3.93 -3.18 3.55
N VAL A 10 3.00 -3.95 2.96
CA VAL A 10 2.76 -5.36 3.28
C VAL A 10 4.02 -6.18 3.00
N GLN A 11 4.67 -5.96 1.84
CA GLN A 11 5.92 -6.62 1.51
C GLN A 11 7.01 -6.39 2.56
N PHE A 12 7.13 -5.18 3.09
CA PHE A 12 8.10 -4.86 4.14
C PHE A 12 7.79 -5.57 5.46
N VAL A 13 6.53 -5.58 5.89
CA VAL A 13 6.14 -6.26 7.14
C VAL A 13 6.36 -7.78 7.02
N MET A 14 6.04 -8.37 5.87
CA MET A 14 6.29 -9.79 5.62
C MET A 14 7.77 -10.17 5.67
N ARG A 15 8.66 -9.27 5.23
CA ARG A 15 10.13 -9.47 5.34
C ARG A 15 10.65 -9.43 6.78
N MET A 16 9.82 -9.06 7.74
CA MET A 16 10.14 -9.04 9.17
C MET A 16 9.60 -10.29 9.88
N ASP A 17 9.58 -11.44 9.18
CA ASP A 17 9.08 -12.74 9.65
C ASP A 17 7.58 -12.80 9.99
N HIS A 18 6.76 -11.91 9.41
CA HIS A 18 5.30 -11.96 9.55
C HIS A 18 4.65 -12.65 8.35
N GLY A 19 3.57 -13.39 8.59
CA GLY A 19 2.73 -13.95 7.52
C GLY A 19 2.01 -12.86 6.71
N TYR A 20 1.41 -13.23 5.57
CA TYR A 20 0.63 -12.27 4.76
C TYR A 20 -0.57 -11.70 5.53
N GLU A 21 -1.40 -12.57 6.11
CA GLU A 21 -2.57 -12.15 6.92
C GLU A 21 -2.15 -11.31 8.12
N GLU A 22 -1.11 -11.75 8.84
CA GLU A 22 -0.55 -11.00 9.96
C GLU A 22 -0.06 -9.61 9.52
N ALA A 23 0.62 -9.50 8.37
CA ALA A 23 1.07 -8.22 7.84
C ALA A 23 -0.12 -7.28 7.54
N LEU A 24 -1.23 -7.80 6.99
CA LEU A 24 -2.45 -7.01 6.79
C LEU A 24 -3.01 -6.51 8.13
N ASP A 25 -3.11 -7.39 9.13
CA ASP A 25 -3.63 -7.03 10.45
C ASP A 25 -2.75 -6.01 11.17
N ILE A 26 -1.44 -6.10 11.01
CA ILE A 26 -0.48 -5.12 11.54
C ILE A 26 -0.73 -3.74 10.91
N LEU A 27 -0.95 -3.68 9.60
CA LEU A 27 -1.09 -2.43 8.83
C LEU A 27 -2.49 -1.81 8.92
N ARG A 28 -3.52 -2.59 9.28
CA ARG A 28 -4.88 -2.11 9.61
C ARG A 28 -4.97 -1.45 10.97
N GLN A 29 -4.06 -1.79 11.89
CA GLN A 29 -4.07 -1.22 13.24
C GLN A 29 -3.68 0.26 13.22
N ASP A 30 -4.33 1.03 14.09
CA ASP A 30 -3.99 2.43 14.34
C ASP A 30 -2.74 2.53 15.21
N ARG A 31 -1.59 2.20 14.62
CA ARG A 31 -0.30 2.16 15.32
C ARG A 31 0.86 2.49 14.37
N PRO A 32 2.03 2.84 14.91
CA PRO A 32 3.23 3.04 14.09
C PRO A 32 3.64 1.75 13.36
N ALA A 33 3.72 1.83 12.02
CA ALA A 33 4.34 0.80 11.18
C ALA A 33 5.51 1.36 10.35
N HIS A 34 5.69 2.68 10.30
CA HIS A 34 6.72 3.32 9.49
C HIS A 34 8.15 2.88 9.83
N GLN A 35 8.37 2.37 11.04
CA GLN A 35 9.64 1.80 11.51
C GLN A 35 10.08 0.53 10.76
N TYR A 36 9.15 -0.19 10.11
CA TYR A 36 9.49 -1.35 9.29
C TYR A 36 10.07 -0.96 7.93
N PHE A 37 9.97 0.31 7.53
CA PHE A 37 10.28 0.76 6.19
C PHE A 37 11.64 1.46 6.15
N LEU A 38 12.48 1.05 5.20
CA LEU A 38 13.69 1.80 4.91
C LEU A 38 13.32 3.17 4.33
N LYS A 39 14.08 4.20 4.72
CA LYS A 39 13.82 5.61 4.37
C LYS A 39 13.48 5.86 2.88
N PRO A 40 14.22 5.33 1.88
CA PRO A 40 13.89 5.58 0.48
C PRO A 40 12.50 5.09 0.09
N TRP A 41 12.09 3.94 0.63
CA TRP A 41 10.81 3.31 0.34
C TRP A 41 9.66 3.96 1.10
N LEU A 42 9.91 4.40 2.34
CA LEU A 42 8.95 5.24 3.07
C LEU A 42 8.66 6.52 2.27
N LEU A 43 9.70 7.20 1.77
CA LEU A 43 9.51 8.39 0.93
C LEU A 43 8.75 8.07 -0.36
N GLU A 44 9.05 6.96 -1.03
CA GLU A 44 8.32 6.53 -2.23
C GLU A 44 6.82 6.34 -1.96
N MET A 45 6.48 5.64 -0.88
CA MET A 45 5.08 5.40 -0.51
C MET A 45 4.35 6.71 -0.19
N LEU A 46 4.99 7.61 0.57
CA LEU A 46 4.41 8.93 0.88
C LEU A 46 4.21 9.78 -0.38
N VAL A 47 5.15 9.77 -1.32
CA VAL A 47 5.01 10.49 -2.61
C VAL A 47 3.81 9.96 -3.40
N LYS A 48 3.65 8.63 -3.49
CA LYS A 48 2.50 8.01 -4.16
C LYS A 48 1.19 8.39 -3.46
N MET A 49 1.11 8.24 -2.14
CA MET A 49 -0.09 8.57 -1.38
C MET A 49 -0.45 10.06 -1.43
N MET A 50 0.53 10.96 -1.36
CA MET A 50 0.29 12.41 -1.45
C MET A 50 -0.27 12.80 -2.80
N TYR A 51 0.24 12.19 -3.88
CA TYR A 51 -0.25 12.48 -5.24
C TYR A 51 -1.68 11.96 -5.44
N HIS A 52 -2.01 10.78 -4.93
CA HIS A 52 -3.33 10.14 -5.07
C HIS A 52 -4.34 10.52 -3.97
N GLY A 53 -3.92 11.25 -2.94
CA GLY A 53 -4.79 11.66 -1.84
C GLY A 53 -5.15 10.53 -0.86
N THR A 54 -4.32 9.48 -0.75
CA THR A 54 -4.63 8.26 0.02
C THR A 54 -3.89 8.16 1.36
N LEU A 55 -3.37 9.28 1.87
CA LEU A 55 -2.68 9.31 3.16
C LEU A 55 -3.61 8.91 4.32
N ASP A 56 -4.83 9.42 4.31
CA ASP A 56 -5.81 9.17 5.38
C ASP A 56 -6.36 7.74 5.36
N ASP A 57 -6.24 7.04 4.23
CA ASP A 57 -6.65 5.64 4.05
C ASP A 57 -5.65 4.64 4.62
N THR A 58 -4.46 5.10 5.02
CA THR A 58 -3.38 4.24 5.49
C THR A 58 -3.04 4.55 6.96
N PRO A 59 -3.51 3.75 7.94
CA PRO A 59 -3.46 4.10 9.36
C PRO A 59 -2.10 4.54 9.89
N TRP A 60 -1.01 3.86 9.48
CA TRP A 60 0.33 4.13 9.98
C TRP A 60 0.90 5.49 9.57
N THR A 61 0.32 6.16 8.56
CA THR A 61 0.82 7.44 8.04
C THR A 61 0.79 8.51 9.12
N ARG A 62 -0.29 8.61 9.92
CA ARG A 62 -0.44 9.61 10.99
C ARG A 62 0.69 9.61 12.03
N TYR A 63 1.45 8.51 12.12
CA TYR A 63 2.57 8.36 13.05
C TYR A 63 3.94 8.70 12.44
N VAL A 64 4.00 8.97 11.14
CA VAL A 64 5.24 9.31 10.43
C VAL A 64 5.71 10.71 10.84
N PRO A 65 7.00 10.91 11.15
CA PRO A 65 7.51 12.25 11.47
C PRO A 65 7.32 13.24 10.31
N GLU A 66 6.91 14.48 10.64
CA GLU A 66 6.62 15.57 9.68
C GLU A 66 7.74 15.81 8.65
N THR A 67 8.99 15.56 9.03
CA THR A 67 10.16 15.72 8.15
C THR A 67 10.07 14.84 6.90
N PHE A 68 9.48 13.65 6.98
CA PHE A 68 9.30 12.77 5.83
C PHE A 68 8.26 13.30 4.86
N TYR A 69 7.19 13.93 5.35
CA TYR A 69 6.19 14.59 4.49
C TYR A 69 6.80 15.78 3.74
N LYS A 70 7.60 16.61 4.42
CA LYS A 70 8.32 17.72 3.76
C LYS A 70 9.28 17.22 2.68
N MET A 71 10.00 16.13 2.94
CA MET A 71 10.88 15.50 1.94
C MET A 71 10.08 14.91 0.76
N ALA A 72 8.96 14.25 1.04
CA ALA A 72 8.08 13.68 0.02
C ALA A 72 7.45 14.78 -0.85
N GLU A 73 7.01 15.90 -0.26
CA GLU A 73 6.47 17.06 -0.98
C GLU A 73 7.48 17.63 -1.98
N VAL A 74 8.71 17.90 -1.55
CA VAL A 74 9.78 18.40 -2.42
C VAL A 74 10.08 17.41 -3.54
N THR A 75 10.09 16.11 -3.22
CA THR A 75 10.30 15.05 -4.21
C THR A 75 9.16 15.00 -5.23
N LEU A 76 7.91 15.06 -4.78
CA LEU A 76 6.72 15.08 -5.63
C LEU A 76 6.74 16.30 -6.56
N GLN A 77 6.98 17.50 -6.04
CA GLN A 77 7.10 18.72 -6.85
C GLN A 77 8.22 18.62 -7.90
N GLY A 78 9.34 17.97 -7.56
CA GLY A 78 10.41 17.66 -8.51
C GLY A 78 9.94 16.76 -9.65
N ARG A 79 9.26 15.64 -9.32
CA ARG A 79 8.73 14.69 -10.31
C ARG A 79 7.73 15.33 -11.25
N LEU A 80 6.76 16.07 -10.70
CA LEU A 80 5.73 16.75 -11.49
C LEU A 80 6.31 17.78 -12.46
N ARG A 81 7.32 18.55 -12.03
CA ARG A 81 8.05 19.48 -12.93
C ARG A 81 8.78 18.77 -14.07
N SER A 82 9.21 17.53 -13.86
CA SER A 82 9.84 16.69 -14.87
C SER A 82 8.85 15.86 -15.69
N GLY A 83 7.54 16.01 -15.48
CA GLY A 83 6.51 15.22 -16.17
C GLY A 83 6.44 13.75 -15.74
N MET A 84 6.97 13.42 -14.56
CA MET A 84 6.88 12.08 -13.97
C MET A 84 5.75 12.04 -12.94
N TYR A 85 4.81 11.13 -13.15
CA TYR A 85 3.63 10.97 -12.28
C TYR A 85 3.77 9.68 -11.47
N PRO A 86 3.65 9.73 -10.12
CA PRO A 86 3.73 8.53 -9.29
C PRO A 86 2.60 7.53 -9.62
N GLU A 87 2.96 6.24 -9.66
CA GLU A 87 1.97 5.15 -9.73
C GLU A 87 1.03 5.17 -8.52
N GLU A 88 -0.12 4.52 -8.67
CA GLU A 88 -1.12 4.40 -7.61
C GLU A 88 -0.58 3.66 -6.38
N PHE A 89 -0.97 4.14 -5.20
CA PHE A 89 -0.79 3.41 -3.96
C PHE A 89 -2.11 2.73 -3.60
N LEU A 90 -2.24 1.47 -4.00
CA LEU A 90 -3.50 0.73 -3.91
C LEU A 90 -4.03 0.65 -2.46
N PRO A 91 -5.36 0.57 -2.28
CA PRO A 91 -5.97 0.32 -0.97
C PRO A 91 -5.45 -0.98 -0.33
N LEU A 92 -5.47 -1.05 1.00
CA LEU A 92 -5.07 -2.27 1.71
C LEU A 92 -6.19 -3.32 1.57
N ARG A 93 -5.97 -4.33 0.73
CA ARG A 93 -6.94 -5.41 0.46
C ARG A 93 -6.35 -6.79 0.74
N ASN A 94 -7.23 -7.75 1.03
CA ASN A 94 -6.85 -9.16 1.09
C ASN A 94 -6.98 -9.76 -0.32
N LEU A 95 -5.87 -9.80 -1.05
CA LEU A 95 -5.83 -10.29 -2.43
C LEU A 95 -6.15 -11.79 -2.56
N ALA A 96 -6.03 -12.55 -1.47
CA ALA A 96 -6.43 -13.95 -1.46
C ALA A 96 -7.96 -14.10 -1.41
N GLU A 97 -8.62 -13.31 -0.57
CA GLU A 97 -10.09 -13.26 -0.51
C GLU A 97 -10.68 -12.71 -1.81
N ASP A 98 -10.09 -11.64 -2.36
CA ASP A 98 -10.54 -11.04 -3.62
C ASP A 98 -10.49 -12.08 -4.77
N ALA A 99 -9.40 -12.87 -4.86
CA ALA A 99 -9.26 -13.90 -5.88
C ALA A 99 -10.25 -15.07 -5.72
N THR A 100 -10.57 -15.46 -4.47
CA THR A 100 -11.60 -16.48 -4.23
C THR A 100 -13.00 -16.00 -4.61
N ALA A 101 -13.32 -14.74 -4.33
CA ALA A 101 -14.60 -14.15 -4.71
C ALA A 101 -14.76 -14.06 -6.24
N GLU A 102 -13.69 -13.72 -6.97
CA GLU A 102 -13.72 -13.71 -8.44
C GLU A 102 -13.98 -15.09 -9.05
N MET A 103 -13.43 -16.17 -8.49
CA MET A 103 -13.70 -17.53 -8.96
C MET A 103 -15.15 -17.97 -8.67
N GLU A 104 -15.70 -17.63 -7.50
CA GLU A 104 -17.08 -17.95 -7.14
C GLU A 104 -18.10 -17.28 -8.07
N ILE A 105 -17.85 -16.04 -8.50
CA ILE A 105 -18.73 -15.31 -9.43
C ILE A 105 -18.78 -15.99 -10.81
N VAL A 106 -17.67 -16.55 -11.28
CA VAL A 106 -17.60 -17.21 -12.59
C VAL A 106 -18.35 -18.55 -12.61
N GLU A 107 -18.42 -19.28 -11.49
CA GLU A 107 -19.15 -20.55 -11.42
C GLU A 107 -20.67 -20.39 -11.40
N VAL A 108 -21.19 -19.20 -11.03
CA VAL A 108 -22.63 -18.96 -10.90
C VAL A 108 -23.33 -18.68 -12.26
N ASP A 109 -22.58 -18.32 -13.31
CA ASP A 109 -23.15 -17.89 -14.61
C ASP A 109 -23.22 -19.00 -15.69
N ASP A 110 -22.78 -20.23 -15.40
CA ASP A 110 -22.86 -21.38 -16.34
C ASP A 110 -24.01 -22.35 -16.02
N SER A 111 -24.91 -21.97 -15.09
CA SER A 111 -26.12 -22.74 -14.76
C SER A 111 -27.38 -21.97 -15.18
N SER A 112 -27.58 -21.83 -16.49
CA SER A 112 -28.90 -21.58 -17.07
C SER A 112 -29.21 -22.72 -18.05
N GLU A 113 -30.00 -23.70 -17.57
CA GLU A 113 -30.65 -24.75 -18.38
C GLU A 113 -31.63 -24.17 -19.42
#